data_AF-A0A419GV81-F1
#
_entry.id   AF-A0A419GV81-F1
#
_cell.length_a   1.000
_cell.length_b   1.000
_cell.length_c   1.000
_cell.angle_alpha   90.00
_cell.angle_beta   90.00
_cell.angle_gamma   90.00
#
_symmetry.space_group_name_H-M   'P 1'
#
loop_
_entity.id
_entity.type
_entity.pdbx_description
1 polymer ?
#
loop_
_entity_poly.entity_id
_entity_poly.type
_entity_poly.pdbx_seq_one_letter_code
_entity_poly.pdbx_strand_id
1 'polypeptide(L)'
;MPEQEDESKRCGAQLRGKPGVYCQSWPVTGRTRCRLHGGAQLTGIQNARFQPGTGQGGLRRARYMPQHLYERFEEARQDPDLLSVRNDLALMEARLTQLMERIDEGASEQCWRDLKERFGDLKRARRIHDKDAEEMALAKIEDTIERGERDTDTWEDVRKTIELKVKLSQAELKRLMAMNQILTVENAMTLLGRVVDAVKRHVQDEQALAAIGAEFSRMVDYRASAPTEYD
;
A
#
# COMPACT_ATOMS: atom_id res chain seq x y z
N MET A 1 20.51 -19.74 36.66
CA MET A 1 19.33 -20.62 36.55
C MET A 1 19.75 -22.06 36.88
N PRO A 2 18.93 -22.86 37.57
CA PRO A 2 17.50 -22.66 37.76
C PRO A 2 17.05 -22.63 39.23
N GLU A 3 16.17 -21.66 39.50
CA GLU A 3 15.21 -21.70 40.60
C GLU A 3 14.31 -22.92 40.44
N GLN A 4 13.96 -23.48 41.58
CA GLN A 4 13.31 -24.76 41.75
C GLN A 4 12.05 -24.86 40.91
N GLU A 5 12.10 -25.83 40.00
CA GLU A 5 10.96 -26.37 39.27
C GLU A 5 9.88 -26.77 40.26
N ASP A 6 8.70 -26.16 40.09
CA ASP A 6 7.45 -26.65 40.65
C ASP A 6 7.18 -28.04 40.09
N GLU A 7 7.61 -29.03 40.88
CA GLU A 7 7.40 -30.45 40.76
C GLU A 7 5.90 -30.79 40.64
N SER A 8 5.28 -30.78 39.44
CA SER A 8 4.10 -31.65 39.16
C SER A 8 3.47 -31.66 37.76
N LYS A 9 3.97 -31.00 36.70
CA LYS A 9 3.16 -30.88 35.46
C LYS A 9 3.31 -32.07 34.50
N ARG A 10 2.58 -33.14 34.81
CA ARG A 10 2.33 -34.34 33.96
C ARG A 10 1.19 -34.06 32.95
N CYS A 11 1.09 -34.79 31.84
CA CYS A 11 0.16 -34.52 30.72
C CYS A 11 -1.35 -34.46 31.08
N GLY A 12 -1.88 -35.33 31.95
CA GLY A 12 -3.26 -35.31 32.46
C GLY A 12 -4.42 -35.59 31.47
N ALA A 13 -4.18 -36.14 30.28
CA ALA A 13 -5.25 -36.44 29.30
C ALA A 13 -5.95 -37.78 29.62
N GLN A 14 -7.28 -37.88 29.49
CA GLN A 14 -8.01 -39.13 29.75
C GLN A 14 -7.83 -40.12 28.60
N LEU A 15 -7.58 -41.39 28.92
CA LEU A 15 -7.27 -42.43 27.94
C LEU A 15 -8.55 -42.97 27.25
N ARG A 16 -8.47 -43.22 25.93
CA ARG A 16 -9.62 -43.64 25.11
C ARG A 16 -10.11 -45.05 25.49
N GLY A 17 -11.41 -45.20 25.72
CA GLY A 17 -12.06 -46.49 26.03
C GLY A 17 -12.15 -46.87 27.51
N LYS A 18 -11.70 -46.03 28.46
CA LYS A 18 -11.71 -46.32 29.91
C LYS A 18 -12.04 -45.10 30.77
N PRO A 19 -13.25 -45.05 31.36
CA PRO A 19 -13.64 -43.95 32.23
C PRO A 19 -12.89 -44.01 33.58
N GLY A 20 -12.32 -42.89 34.05
CA GLY A 20 -11.71 -42.76 35.39
C GLY A 20 -10.17 -42.75 35.48
N VAL A 21 -9.43 -42.88 34.37
CA VAL A 21 -7.95 -43.00 34.37
C VAL A 21 -7.28 -42.02 33.39
N TYR A 22 -6.12 -41.43 33.75
CA TYR A 22 -5.46 -40.30 33.05
C TYR A 22 -3.93 -40.48 32.78
N CYS A 23 -3.38 -39.81 31.75
CA CYS A 23 -1.99 -39.95 31.25
C CYS A 23 -0.92 -39.18 32.06
N GLN A 24 0.18 -39.85 32.44
CA GLN A 24 1.29 -39.33 33.28
C GLN A 24 2.58 -38.98 32.50
N SER A 25 2.59 -39.02 31.15
CA SER A 25 3.79 -38.66 30.37
C SER A 25 4.19 -37.18 30.55
N TRP A 26 5.48 -36.89 30.41
CA TRP A 26 5.97 -35.51 30.43
C TRP A 26 5.45 -34.70 29.23
N PRO A 27 4.97 -33.46 29.45
CA PRO A 27 4.61 -32.55 28.36
C PRO A 27 5.82 -32.22 27.49
N VAL A 28 5.54 -31.83 26.24
CA VAL A 28 6.59 -31.23 25.39
C VAL A 28 7.02 -29.91 26.01
N THR A 29 8.31 -29.55 25.93
CA THR A 29 8.85 -28.31 26.54
C THR A 29 8.03 -27.10 26.14
N GLY A 30 7.52 -26.35 27.13
CA GLY A 30 6.65 -25.18 26.93
C GLY A 30 5.18 -25.50 26.62
N ARG A 31 4.73 -26.75 26.76
CA ARG A 31 3.34 -27.19 26.54
C ARG A 31 2.75 -27.86 27.78
N THR A 32 1.44 -28.04 27.77
CA THR A 32 0.68 -28.65 28.88
C THR A 32 0.31 -30.11 28.65
N ARG A 33 0.48 -30.61 27.41
CA ARG A 33 0.18 -32.00 27.02
C ARG A 33 1.42 -32.66 26.41
N CYS A 34 1.48 -33.99 26.41
CA CYS A 34 2.55 -34.78 25.80
C CYS A 34 2.32 -35.00 24.30
N ARG A 35 3.32 -35.50 23.55
CA ARG A 35 3.23 -35.66 22.08
C ARG A 35 2.02 -36.46 21.59
N LEU A 36 1.63 -37.52 22.30
CA LEU A 36 0.53 -38.42 21.89
C LEU A 36 -0.87 -37.84 22.16
N HIS A 37 -0.98 -36.88 23.07
CA HIS A 37 -2.24 -36.27 23.50
C HIS A 37 -2.30 -34.77 23.17
N GLY A 38 -1.79 -34.39 22.00
CA GLY A 38 -1.92 -33.03 21.45
C GLY A 38 -0.80 -32.05 21.80
N GLY A 39 0.21 -32.46 22.58
CA GLY A 39 1.37 -31.61 22.91
C GLY A 39 2.30 -31.33 21.73
N ALA A 40 2.28 -32.21 20.72
CA ALA A 40 2.94 -32.01 19.43
C ALA A 40 2.02 -31.34 18.39
N GLN A 41 0.73 -31.15 18.71
CA GLN A 41 -0.21 -30.50 17.81
C GLN A 41 -0.02 -28.98 17.86
N LEU A 42 -0.10 -28.37 16.68
CA LEU A 42 0.10 -26.94 16.51
C LEU A 42 -1.12 -26.14 17.06
N THR A 43 -0.90 -24.92 17.57
CA THR A 43 -1.89 -24.02 18.22
C THR A 43 -1.76 -22.60 17.66
N GLY A 44 -2.81 -21.76 17.61
CA GLY A 44 -2.72 -20.41 17.01
C GLY A 44 -2.58 -20.45 15.46
N ILE A 45 -1.67 -19.67 14.84
CA ILE A 45 -1.32 -19.75 13.38
C ILE A 45 -0.98 -21.13 12.93
N GLN A 46 -0.44 -21.86 13.86
CA GLN A 46 0.14 -23.14 13.58
C GLN A 46 -0.99 -24.19 13.55
N ASN A 47 -2.18 -23.91 14.11
CA ASN A 47 -3.33 -24.81 14.06
C ASN A 47 -4.23 -24.59 12.82
N ALA A 48 -4.51 -25.70 12.12
CA ALA A 48 -5.38 -25.79 10.94
C ALA A 48 -6.82 -25.29 11.15
N ARG A 49 -7.27 -25.14 12.40
CA ARG A 49 -8.65 -24.77 12.75
C ARG A 49 -8.77 -23.56 13.67
N PHE A 50 -7.67 -22.97 14.13
CA PHE A 50 -7.71 -21.71 14.90
C PHE A 50 -8.49 -20.65 14.11
N GLN A 51 -9.28 -19.79 14.74
CA GLN A 51 -10.18 -18.92 14.01
C GLN A 51 -10.13 -17.45 14.45
N PRO A 52 -9.28 -16.62 13.86
CA PRO A 52 -9.30 -15.17 14.11
C PRO A 52 -9.63 -14.44 12.82
N GLY A 53 -10.64 -13.57 12.93
CA GLY A 53 -11.41 -13.11 11.78
C GLY A 53 -12.16 -14.22 11.05
N THR A 54 -12.40 -15.40 11.63
CA THR A 54 -13.08 -16.50 10.91
C THR A 54 -14.32 -17.01 11.62
N GLY A 55 -15.33 -16.17 11.81
CA GLY A 55 -16.59 -16.62 11.23
C GLY A 55 -16.31 -16.82 9.74
N GLN A 56 -16.43 -18.05 9.23
CA GLN A 56 -16.22 -18.47 7.83
C GLN A 56 -15.90 -17.32 6.83
N GLY A 57 -14.62 -17.03 6.55
CA GLY A 57 -14.25 -16.19 5.38
C GLY A 57 -13.05 -15.22 5.44
N GLY A 58 -12.38 -14.99 6.59
CA GLY A 58 -11.37 -13.91 6.69
C GLY A 58 -9.89 -14.31 6.53
N LEU A 59 -9.10 -13.45 5.87
CA LEU A 59 -7.69 -13.59 5.45
C LEU A 59 -6.69 -14.07 6.53
N ARG A 60 -5.67 -14.84 6.12
CA ARG A 60 -4.61 -15.43 6.99
C ARG A 60 -3.89 -14.45 7.92
N ARG A 61 -3.82 -13.16 7.56
CA ARG A 61 -3.19 -12.09 8.36
C ARG A 61 -4.18 -11.43 9.33
N ALA A 62 -5.46 -11.35 8.97
CA ALA A 62 -6.55 -10.94 9.87
C ALA A 62 -6.63 -11.88 11.10
N ARG A 63 -6.17 -13.11 10.90
CA ARG A 63 -6.02 -14.12 11.94
C ARG A 63 -4.97 -13.77 13.05
N TYR A 64 -4.13 -12.74 12.92
CA TYR A 64 -3.29 -12.21 14.04
C TYR A 64 -3.57 -10.75 14.35
N MET A 65 -4.56 -10.19 13.68
CA MET A 65 -4.77 -8.77 13.70
C MET A 65 -5.46 -8.38 15.01
N PRO A 66 -4.91 -7.41 15.76
CA PRO A 66 -5.60 -6.80 16.88
C PRO A 66 -6.97 -6.27 16.44
N GLN A 67 -7.97 -6.35 17.32
CA GLN A 67 -9.36 -6.03 17.00
C GLN A 67 -9.55 -4.65 16.33
N HIS A 68 -8.88 -3.61 16.84
CA HIS A 68 -8.97 -2.26 16.26
C HIS A 68 -8.41 -2.15 14.83
N LEU A 69 -7.42 -2.98 14.47
CA LEU A 69 -6.92 -3.06 13.10
C LEU A 69 -7.85 -3.92 12.23
N TYR A 70 -8.50 -4.94 12.81
CA TYR A 70 -9.46 -5.77 12.10
C TYR A 70 -10.69 -4.97 11.66
N GLU A 71 -11.20 -4.10 12.52
CA GLU A 71 -12.31 -3.18 12.21
C GLU A 71 -11.94 -2.25 11.06
N ARG A 72 -10.79 -1.57 11.14
CA ARG A 72 -10.28 -0.72 10.05
C ARG A 72 -10.00 -1.50 8.76
N PHE A 73 -9.57 -2.75 8.89
CA PHE A 73 -9.34 -3.64 7.76
C PHE A 73 -10.65 -3.98 7.05
N GLU A 74 -11.72 -4.31 7.79
CA GLU A 74 -13.02 -4.59 7.18
C GLU A 74 -13.66 -3.33 6.58
N GLU A 75 -13.52 -2.17 7.24
CA GLU A 75 -13.93 -0.88 6.68
C GLU A 75 -13.22 -0.61 5.35
N ALA A 76 -11.88 -0.73 5.32
CA ALA A 76 -11.09 -0.55 4.11
C ALA A 76 -11.44 -1.59 3.03
N ARG A 77 -11.70 -2.84 3.40
CA ARG A 77 -12.07 -3.91 2.45
C ARG A 77 -13.40 -3.65 1.76
N GLN A 78 -14.32 -2.95 2.41
CA GLN A 78 -15.64 -2.63 1.87
C GLN A 78 -15.66 -1.30 1.11
N ASP A 79 -14.57 -0.53 1.14
CA ASP A 79 -14.48 0.76 0.48
C ASP A 79 -14.30 0.60 -1.05
N PRO A 80 -15.28 1.01 -1.87
CA PRO A 80 -15.17 0.97 -3.33
C PRO A 80 -14.08 1.90 -3.87
N ASP A 81 -13.67 2.91 -3.09
CA ASP A 81 -12.63 3.87 -3.41
C ASP A 81 -11.29 3.54 -2.72
N LEU A 82 -11.10 2.33 -2.17
CA LEU A 82 -9.84 1.94 -1.54
C LEU A 82 -8.61 2.12 -2.45
N LEU A 83 -8.79 1.94 -3.76
CA LEU A 83 -7.73 2.11 -4.77
C LEU A 83 -7.66 3.52 -5.35
N SER A 84 -8.59 4.41 -4.96
CA SER A 84 -8.60 5.80 -5.38
C SER A 84 -7.47 6.55 -4.66
N VAL A 85 -6.56 7.12 -5.44
CA VAL A 85 -5.45 7.92 -4.90
C VAL A 85 -5.71 9.43 -5.04
N ARG A 86 -6.97 9.83 -5.23
CA ARG A 86 -7.36 11.24 -5.40
C ARG A 86 -7.03 12.10 -4.19
N ASN A 87 -7.29 11.57 -2.99
CA ASN A 87 -6.98 12.28 -1.74
C ASN A 87 -5.48 12.42 -1.54
N ASP A 88 -4.71 11.37 -1.86
CA ASP A 88 -3.25 11.43 -1.81
C ASP A 88 -2.70 12.45 -2.82
N LEU A 89 -3.27 12.53 -4.02
CA LEU A 89 -2.92 13.56 -5.01
C LEU A 89 -3.20 14.97 -4.50
N ALA A 90 -4.36 15.20 -3.88
CA ALA A 90 -4.70 16.49 -3.28
C ALA A 90 -3.72 16.86 -2.15
N LEU A 91 -3.31 15.87 -1.35
CA LEU A 91 -2.31 16.07 -0.30
C LEU A 91 -0.93 16.42 -0.89
N MET A 92 -0.51 15.75 -1.96
CA MET A 92 0.74 16.09 -2.66
C MET A 92 0.69 17.50 -3.25
N GLU A 93 -0.45 17.94 -3.78
CA GLU A 93 -0.62 19.31 -4.27
C GLU A 93 -0.47 20.32 -3.12
N ALA A 94 -1.17 20.11 -2.00
CA ALA A 94 -1.06 20.98 -0.83
C ALA A 94 0.37 21.03 -0.28
N ARG A 95 1.08 19.89 -0.27
CA ARG A 95 2.50 19.83 0.14
C ARG A 95 3.39 20.61 -0.82
N LEU A 96 3.15 20.55 -2.13
CA LEU A 96 3.90 21.36 -3.10
C LEU A 96 3.69 22.83 -2.85
N THR A 97 2.44 23.29 -2.64
CA THR A 97 2.15 24.69 -2.31
C THR A 97 2.93 25.14 -1.07
N GLN A 98 2.89 24.35 0.01
CA GLN A 98 3.62 24.66 1.24
C GLN A 98 5.15 24.76 1.02
N LEU A 99 5.73 23.85 0.23
CA LEU A 99 7.17 23.86 -0.06
C LEU A 99 7.56 25.06 -0.94
N MET A 100 6.72 25.42 -1.91
CA MET A 100 6.92 26.59 -2.76
C MET A 100 6.83 27.89 -1.98
N GLU A 101 5.86 28.03 -1.06
CA GLU A 101 5.76 29.18 -0.15
C GLU A 101 7.02 29.36 0.68
N ARG A 102 7.60 28.27 1.20
CA ARG A 102 8.86 28.29 1.94
C ARG A 102 10.05 28.73 1.09
N ILE A 103 10.05 28.44 -0.21
CA ILE A 103 11.10 28.87 -1.16
C ILE A 103 10.93 30.35 -1.56
N ASP A 104 9.69 30.80 -1.74
CA ASP A 104 9.34 32.16 -2.18
C ASP A 104 9.64 33.25 -1.14
N GLU A 105 9.97 32.89 0.10
CA GLU A 105 10.50 33.82 1.13
C GLU A 105 11.84 34.49 0.73
N GLY A 106 12.30 34.32 -0.51
CA GLY A 106 13.43 35.05 -1.10
C GLY A 106 14.79 34.61 -0.57
N ALA A 107 14.82 33.48 0.15
CA ALA A 107 15.96 33.02 0.91
C ALA A 107 17.20 32.79 0.03
N SER A 108 17.04 32.26 -1.18
CA SER A 108 18.19 31.93 -2.04
C SER A 108 18.95 33.16 -2.58
N GLU A 109 18.27 34.16 -3.15
CA GLU A 109 18.94 35.38 -3.65
C GLU A 109 19.46 36.24 -2.48
N GLN A 110 18.67 36.34 -1.39
CA GLN A 110 19.08 37.09 -0.20
C GLN A 110 20.29 36.44 0.48
N CYS A 111 20.35 35.11 0.61
CA CYS A 111 21.51 34.41 1.17
C CYS A 111 22.78 34.66 0.35
N TRP A 112 22.71 34.71 -0.98
CA TRP A 112 23.88 35.05 -1.81
C TRP A 112 24.34 36.50 -1.63
N ARG A 113 23.41 37.45 -1.45
CA ARG A 113 23.75 38.85 -1.12
C ARG A 113 24.40 38.94 0.25
N ASP A 114 23.80 38.32 1.26
CA ASP A 114 24.30 38.29 2.63
C ASP A 114 25.69 37.64 2.69
N LEU A 115 25.90 36.52 1.99
CA LEU A 115 27.19 35.84 1.94
C LEU A 115 28.32 36.73 1.36
N LYS A 116 28.03 37.47 0.28
CA LYS A 116 28.99 38.41 -0.32
C LYS A 116 29.35 39.54 0.65
N GLU A 117 28.37 40.09 1.36
CA GLU A 117 28.58 41.12 2.37
C GLU A 117 29.48 40.60 3.50
N ARG A 118 29.12 39.46 4.10
CA ARG A 118 29.85 38.85 5.22
C ARG A 118 31.27 38.43 4.83
N PHE A 119 31.46 37.94 3.62
CA PHE A 119 32.80 37.66 3.09
C PHE A 119 33.64 38.93 2.88
N GLY A 120 32.99 40.06 2.59
CA GLY A 120 33.60 41.38 2.60
C GLY A 120 34.05 41.81 4.00
N ASP A 121 33.23 41.58 5.03
CA ASP A 121 33.53 41.87 6.43
C ASP A 121 34.76 41.07 6.91
N LEU A 122 34.79 39.77 6.62
CA LEU A 122 35.92 38.89 6.91
C LEU A 122 37.22 39.39 6.27
N LYS A 123 37.17 39.80 5.00
CA LYS A 123 38.33 40.37 4.30
C LYS A 123 38.83 41.66 4.95
N ARG A 124 37.95 42.50 5.50
CA ARG A 124 38.34 43.72 6.20
C ARG A 124 38.96 43.40 7.56
N ALA A 125 38.34 42.53 8.35
CA ALA A 125 38.86 42.09 9.65
C ALA A 125 40.29 41.51 9.53
N ARG A 126 40.53 40.65 8.52
CA ARG A 126 41.87 40.10 8.23
C ARG A 126 42.92 41.15 7.90
N ARG A 127 42.55 42.21 7.17
CA ARG A 127 43.50 43.28 6.78
C ARG A 127 43.97 44.10 7.97
N ILE A 128 43.12 44.27 8.98
CA ILE A 128 43.44 45.03 10.19
C ILE A 128 43.90 44.12 11.34
N HIS A 129 44.03 42.81 11.10
CA HIS A 129 44.40 41.79 12.08
C HIS A 129 43.50 41.76 13.34
N ASP A 130 42.23 42.11 13.17
CA ASP A 130 41.22 42.04 14.23
C ASP A 130 40.68 40.61 14.32
N LYS A 131 41.18 39.85 15.31
CA LYS A 131 40.87 38.44 15.50
C LYS A 131 39.42 38.22 15.94
N ASP A 132 38.89 39.10 16.79
CA ASP A 132 37.53 38.98 17.30
C ASP A 132 36.52 39.25 16.17
N ALA A 133 36.79 40.25 15.34
CA ALA A 133 35.99 40.52 14.16
C ALA A 133 36.10 39.43 13.09
N GLU A 134 37.26 38.77 12.97
CA GLU A 134 37.47 37.64 12.07
C GLU A 134 36.62 36.43 12.49
N GLU A 135 36.66 36.04 13.77
CA GLU A 135 35.88 34.94 14.32
C GLU A 135 34.37 35.18 14.17
N MET A 136 33.92 36.40 14.50
CA MET A 136 32.53 36.83 14.33
C MET A 136 32.06 36.77 12.87
N ALA A 137 32.92 37.18 11.92
CA ALA A 137 32.58 37.15 10.50
C ALA A 137 32.52 35.71 9.96
N LEU A 138 33.38 34.81 10.43
CA LEU A 138 33.33 33.39 10.08
C LEU A 138 32.04 32.74 10.58
N ALA A 139 31.67 32.95 11.85
CA ALA A 139 30.43 32.40 12.41
C ALA A 139 29.18 32.86 11.63
N LYS A 140 29.15 34.11 11.19
CA LYS A 140 28.03 34.63 10.36
C LYS A 140 28.00 34.04 8.95
N ILE A 141 29.17 33.73 8.37
CA ILE A 141 29.26 33.05 7.08
C ILE A 141 28.72 31.62 7.21
N GLU A 142 29.10 30.92 8.27
CA GLU A 142 28.63 29.57 8.57
C GLU A 142 27.10 29.52 8.69
N ASP A 143 26.49 30.40 9.50
CA ASP A 143 25.02 30.51 9.60
C ASP A 143 24.34 30.78 8.24
N THR A 144 24.94 31.62 7.40
CA THR A 144 24.40 31.91 6.06
C THR A 144 24.46 30.68 5.14
N ILE A 145 25.52 29.88 5.24
CA ILE A 145 25.66 28.62 4.48
C ILE A 145 24.64 27.59 4.97
N GLU A 146 24.49 27.40 6.28
CA GLU A 146 23.50 26.48 6.86
C GLU A 146 22.05 26.85 6.49
N ARG A 147 21.78 28.15 6.35
CA ARG A 147 20.49 28.64 5.82
C ARG A 147 20.30 28.28 4.35
N GLY A 148 21.33 28.45 3.52
CA GLY A 148 21.28 28.07 2.10
C GLY A 148 21.20 26.56 1.85
N GLU A 149 21.82 25.73 2.72
CA GLU A 149 21.69 24.28 2.65
C GLU A 149 20.24 23.83 2.90
N ARG A 150 19.55 24.44 3.86
CA ARG A 150 18.12 24.17 4.12
C ARG A 150 17.22 24.47 2.92
N ASP A 151 17.57 25.46 2.09
CA ASP A 151 16.84 25.75 0.85
C ASP A 151 17.08 24.64 -0.19
N THR A 152 18.31 24.13 -0.28
CA THR A 152 18.66 23.01 -1.17
C THR A 152 17.90 21.74 -0.78
N ASP A 153 17.80 21.44 0.52
CA ASP A 153 17.00 20.33 1.03
C ASP A 153 15.51 20.51 0.68
N THR A 154 15.00 21.73 0.78
CA THR A 154 13.61 22.05 0.42
C THR A 154 13.35 21.81 -1.07
N TRP A 155 14.29 22.16 -1.94
CA TRP A 155 14.21 21.83 -3.37
C TRP A 155 14.27 20.32 -3.64
N GLU A 156 15.04 19.58 -2.86
CA GLU A 156 15.05 18.12 -2.97
C GLU A 156 13.68 17.53 -2.61
N ASP A 157 13.05 18.05 -1.55
CA ASP A 157 11.70 17.67 -1.14
C ASP A 157 10.63 18.02 -2.19
N VAL A 158 10.76 19.18 -2.87
CA VAL A 158 9.89 19.54 -4.00
C VAL A 158 10.00 18.50 -5.10
N ARG A 159 11.22 18.15 -5.51
CA ARG A 159 11.45 17.14 -6.56
C ARG A 159 10.86 15.78 -6.17
N LYS A 160 11.10 15.31 -4.94
CA LYS A 160 10.52 14.06 -4.41
C LYS A 160 9.00 14.09 -4.47
N THR A 161 8.38 15.21 -4.09
CA THR A 161 6.92 15.38 -4.10
C THR A 161 6.35 15.35 -5.52
N ILE A 162 7.00 16.01 -6.48
CA ILE A 162 6.62 15.95 -7.92
C ILE A 162 6.71 14.52 -8.45
N GLU A 163 7.82 13.82 -8.17
CA GLU A 163 8.01 12.43 -8.61
C GLU A 163 6.91 11.50 -8.07
N LEU A 164 6.51 11.66 -6.80
CA LEU A 164 5.40 10.91 -6.20
C LEU A 164 4.05 11.28 -6.83
N LYS A 165 3.77 12.57 -7.03
CA LYS A 165 2.54 13.03 -7.70
C LYS A 165 2.39 12.45 -9.10
N VAL A 166 3.47 12.38 -9.89
CA VAL A 166 3.44 11.76 -11.22
C VAL A 166 3.04 10.28 -11.14
N LYS A 167 3.64 9.52 -10.21
CA LYS A 167 3.33 8.10 -10.02
C LYS A 167 1.86 7.88 -9.61
N LEU A 168 1.36 8.67 -8.67
CA LEU A 168 -0.05 8.61 -8.23
C LEU A 168 -1.01 9.00 -9.36
N SER A 169 -0.68 10.04 -10.14
CA SER A 169 -1.50 10.50 -11.27
C SER A 169 -1.61 9.41 -12.35
N GLN A 170 -0.51 8.73 -12.65
CA GLN A 170 -0.50 7.61 -13.58
C GLN A 170 -1.31 6.43 -13.06
N ALA A 171 -1.26 6.13 -11.75
CA ALA A 171 -2.06 5.08 -11.14
C ALA A 171 -3.56 5.40 -11.24
N GLU A 172 -3.97 6.63 -10.93
CA GLU A 172 -5.37 7.06 -11.03
C GLU A 172 -5.86 7.06 -12.47
N LEU A 173 -5.05 7.53 -13.43
CA LEU A 173 -5.38 7.47 -14.86
C LEU A 173 -5.64 6.02 -15.29
N LYS A 174 -4.76 5.08 -14.92
CA LYS A 174 -4.93 3.65 -15.22
C LYS A 174 -6.20 3.10 -14.59
N ARG A 175 -6.53 3.48 -13.35
CA ARG A 175 -7.77 3.08 -12.68
C ARG A 175 -9.00 3.59 -13.43
N LEU A 176 -9.02 4.86 -13.82
CA LEU A 176 -10.11 5.46 -14.59
C LEU A 176 -10.26 4.84 -15.98
N MET A 177 -9.15 4.56 -16.65
CA MET A 177 -9.16 3.82 -17.91
C MET A 177 -9.72 2.41 -17.72
N ALA A 178 -9.29 1.68 -16.69
CA ALA A 178 -9.82 0.35 -16.38
C ALA A 178 -11.31 0.39 -16.06
N MET A 179 -11.77 1.36 -15.26
CA MET A 179 -13.20 1.55 -14.97
C MET A 179 -14.02 1.82 -16.23
N ASN A 180 -13.50 2.60 -17.18
CA ASN A 180 -14.20 2.92 -18.43
C ASN A 180 -14.06 1.84 -19.51
N GLN A 181 -13.04 0.99 -19.45
CA GLN A 181 -12.81 -0.12 -20.39
C GLN A 181 -13.56 -1.40 -20.02
N ILE A 182 -14.20 -1.44 -18.84
CA ILE A 182 -15.19 -2.47 -18.52
C ILE A 182 -16.46 -2.11 -19.27
N LEU A 183 -16.50 -2.49 -20.54
CA LEU A 183 -17.75 -2.61 -21.26
C LEU A 183 -18.52 -3.75 -20.56
N THR A 184 -19.55 -3.39 -19.79
CA THR A 184 -20.37 -4.40 -19.11
C THR A 184 -20.91 -5.38 -20.15
N VAL A 185 -21.05 -6.65 -19.79
CA VAL A 185 -21.60 -7.68 -20.70
C VAL A 185 -22.94 -7.22 -21.28
N GLU A 186 -23.77 -6.55 -20.46
CA GLU A 186 -25.04 -5.96 -20.87
C GLU A 186 -24.88 -4.88 -21.95
N ASN A 187 -23.93 -3.95 -21.79
CA ASN A 187 -23.66 -2.92 -22.79
C ASN A 187 -23.10 -3.53 -24.09
N ALA A 188 -22.29 -4.58 -23.99
CA ALA A 188 -21.75 -5.30 -25.14
C ALA A 188 -22.85 -6.04 -25.91
N MET A 189 -23.74 -6.74 -25.19
CA MET A 189 -24.89 -7.43 -25.76
C MET A 189 -25.91 -6.46 -26.36
N THR A 190 -26.08 -5.28 -25.75
CA THR A 190 -26.94 -4.21 -26.29
C THR A 190 -26.39 -3.66 -27.61
N LEU A 191 -25.08 -3.40 -27.68
CA LEU A 191 -24.41 -2.98 -28.91
C LEU A 191 -24.53 -4.07 -29.99
N LEU A 192 -24.28 -5.33 -29.65
CA LEU A 192 -24.38 -6.45 -30.58
C LEU A 192 -25.80 -6.62 -31.11
N GLY A 193 -26.81 -6.52 -30.23
CA GLY A 193 -28.22 -6.58 -30.60
C GLY A 193 -28.59 -5.49 -31.62
N ARG A 194 -28.10 -4.26 -31.42
CA ARG A 194 -28.32 -3.15 -32.37
C ARG A 194 -27.63 -3.37 -33.71
N VAL A 195 -26.44 -3.98 -33.73
CA VAL A 195 -25.74 -4.32 -34.97
C VAL A 195 -26.50 -5.41 -35.74
N VAL A 196 -26.92 -6.49 -35.07
CA VAL A 196 -27.71 -7.57 -35.68
C VAL A 196 -29.02 -7.03 -36.26
N ASP A 197 -29.69 -6.18 -35.50
CA ASP A 197 -30.93 -5.52 -35.89
C ASP A 197 -30.74 -4.56 -37.08
N ALA A 198 -29.64 -3.80 -37.13
CA ALA A 198 -29.31 -2.98 -38.31
C ALA A 198 -29.04 -3.84 -39.57
N VAL A 199 -28.32 -4.95 -39.42
CA VAL A 199 -28.08 -5.89 -40.54
C VAL A 199 -29.40 -6.47 -41.06
N LYS A 200 -30.29 -6.90 -40.16
CA LYS A 200 -31.63 -7.42 -40.53
C LYS A 200 -32.49 -6.40 -41.27
N ARG A 201 -32.36 -5.11 -40.97
CA ARG A 201 -33.13 -4.05 -41.65
C ARG A 201 -32.64 -3.72 -43.06
N HIS A 202 -31.36 -3.89 -43.34
CA HIS A 202 -30.74 -3.38 -44.57
C HIS A 202 -30.31 -4.48 -45.55
N VAL A 203 -30.13 -5.72 -45.09
CA VAL A 203 -29.80 -6.85 -45.96
C VAL A 203 -31.08 -7.55 -46.37
N GLN A 204 -31.37 -7.60 -47.68
CA GLN A 204 -32.56 -8.27 -48.24
C GLN A 204 -32.28 -9.71 -48.70
N ASP A 205 -31.01 -10.08 -48.82
CA ASP A 205 -30.59 -11.44 -49.19
C ASP A 205 -30.67 -12.36 -47.96
N GLU A 206 -31.59 -13.32 -48.04
CA GLU A 206 -31.89 -14.28 -46.97
C GLU A 206 -30.73 -15.28 -46.73
N GLN A 207 -29.96 -15.62 -47.78
CA GLN A 207 -28.78 -16.48 -47.65
C GLN A 207 -27.63 -15.73 -47.00
N ALA A 208 -27.42 -14.47 -47.37
CA ALA A 208 -26.43 -13.60 -46.72
C ALA A 208 -26.78 -13.37 -45.24
N LEU A 209 -28.06 -13.15 -44.91
CA LEU A 209 -28.54 -13.02 -43.54
C LEU A 209 -28.29 -14.27 -42.69
N ALA A 210 -28.56 -15.45 -43.23
CA ALA A 210 -28.31 -16.72 -42.54
C ALA A 210 -26.81 -16.95 -42.29
N ALA A 211 -25.97 -16.67 -43.29
CA ALA A 211 -24.51 -16.80 -43.16
C ALA A 211 -23.95 -15.84 -42.11
N ILE A 212 -24.37 -14.58 -42.12
CA ILE A 212 -23.96 -13.57 -41.15
C ILE A 212 -24.42 -13.95 -39.73
N GLY A 213 -25.67 -14.40 -39.56
CA GLY A 213 -26.18 -14.85 -38.26
C GLY A 213 -25.43 -16.04 -37.67
N ALA A 214 -25.03 -17.00 -38.51
CA ALA A 214 -24.23 -18.15 -38.10
C ALA A 214 -22.78 -17.77 -37.72
N GLU A 215 -22.21 -16.75 -38.36
CA GLU A 215 -20.88 -16.20 -38.03
C GLU A 215 -20.91 -15.48 -36.66
N PHE A 216 -21.93 -14.63 -36.43
CA PHE A 216 -22.10 -13.93 -35.16
C PHE A 216 -22.34 -14.87 -33.98
N SER A 217 -23.14 -15.93 -34.18
CA SER A 217 -23.39 -16.93 -33.13
C SER A 217 -22.10 -17.66 -32.72
N ARG A 218 -21.24 -18.02 -33.70
CA ARG A 218 -19.91 -18.60 -33.44
C ARG A 218 -18.99 -17.66 -32.67
N MET A 219 -19.00 -16.35 -32.96
CA MET A 219 -18.17 -15.37 -32.24
C MET A 219 -18.59 -15.20 -30.78
N VAL A 220 -19.89 -15.28 -30.48
CA VAL A 220 -20.41 -15.19 -29.11
C VAL A 220 -20.08 -16.47 -28.31
N ASP A 221 -20.24 -17.64 -28.93
CA ASP A 221 -19.93 -18.93 -28.30
C ASP A 221 -18.43 -19.15 -28.06
N TYR A 222 -17.57 -18.59 -28.93
CA TYR A 222 -16.11 -18.61 -28.75
C TYR A 222 -15.66 -17.88 -27.48
N ARG A 223 -16.35 -16.80 -27.11
CA ARG A 223 -16.02 -16.03 -25.91
C ARG A 223 -16.49 -16.69 -24.61
N ALA A 224 -17.52 -17.54 -24.67
CA ALA A 224 -17.97 -18.36 -23.54
C ALA A 224 -17.03 -19.56 -23.26
N SER A 225 -16.16 -19.92 -24.20
CA SER A 225 -15.25 -21.06 -24.12
C SER A 225 -13.77 -20.68 -23.92
N ALA A 226 -13.44 -19.39 -23.87
CA ALA A 226 -12.09 -18.93 -23.54
C ALA A 226 -11.75 -19.26 -22.07
N PRO A 227 -10.59 -19.90 -21.78
CA PRO A 227 -10.16 -20.12 -20.41
C PRO A 227 -9.99 -18.78 -19.72
N THR A 228 -10.58 -18.64 -18.53
CA THR A 228 -10.22 -17.56 -17.60
C THR A 228 -8.79 -17.80 -17.14
N GLU A 229 -7.81 -17.31 -17.90
CA GLU A 229 -6.43 -17.16 -17.42
C GLU A 229 -6.42 -16.05 -16.37
N TYR A 230 -6.52 -16.47 -15.11
CA TYR A 230 -6.06 -15.70 -13.96
C TYR A 230 -5.41 -16.70 -13.00
N ASP A 231 -4.08 -16.81 -13.10
CA ASP A 231 -3.17 -17.35 -12.08
C ASP A 231 -2.15 -16.24 -11.76
#